data_AF-A0A0W0ZXJ3-F1
#
_entry.id   AF-A0A0W0ZXJ3-F1
#
_cell.length_a   1.000
_cell.length_b   1.000
_cell.length_c   1.000
_cell.angle_alpha   90.00
_cell.angle_beta   90.00
_cell.angle_gamma   90.00
#
_symmetry.space_group_name_H-M   'P 1'
#
loop_
_entity.id
_entity.type
_entity.pdbx_description
1 polymer ?
#
loop_
_entity_poly.entity_id
_entity_poly.type
_entity_poly.pdbx_seq_one_letter_code
_entity_poly.pdbx_strand_id
1 'polypeptide(L)'
;MSSSNEFAVLVNQLHKSPNDPVLKQAVVQDLPKMMALARDNPMALYHLAHIYSPTSSQYKQTMRQAANLGCTNAMLVMCQILGKSTDPGDLKKAAHYVTMINKSNDSYIKEQAKLLVSEYPQLARALQEQAKPNLSYTLTHRFFTPQQEKEESLIMQTAACKA
;
A
#
# COMPACT_ATOMS: atom_id res chain seq x y z
N MET A 1 -5.02 -32.75 -1.05
CA MET A 1 -4.64 -31.73 -0.03
C MET A 1 -5.15 -30.37 -0.51
N SER A 2 -6.10 -29.73 0.18
CA SER A 2 -6.71 -28.48 -0.33
C SER A 2 -5.74 -27.31 -0.40
N SER A 3 -5.56 -26.69 -1.56
CA SER A 3 -4.74 -25.49 -1.73
C SER A 3 -5.47 -24.22 -1.24
N SER A 4 -4.72 -23.12 -1.09
CA SER A 4 -5.31 -21.82 -0.74
C SER A 4 -6.37 -21.36 -1.76
N ASN A 5 -6.16 -21.67 -3.05
CA ASN A 5 -7.09 -21.35 -4.13
C ASN A 5 -8.36 -22.21 -4.06
N GLU A 6 -8.24 -23.50 -3.75
CA GLU A 6 -9.41 -24.38 -3.57
C GLU A 6 -10.30 -23.91 -2.43
N PHE A 7 -9.71 -23.48 -1.31
CA PHE A 7 -10.46 -22.87 -0.22
C PHE A 7 -11.16 -21.57 -0.66
N ALA A 8 -10.50 -20.72 -1.45
CA ALA A 8 -11.13 -19.50 -1.97
C ALA A 8 -12.34 -19.82 -2.86
N VAL A 9 -12.26 -20.87 -3.69
CA VAL A 9 -13.39 -21.36 -4.49
C VAL A 9 -14.53 -21.82 -3.59
N LEU A 10 -14.22 -22.58 -2.55
CA LEU A 10 -15.19 -23.09 -1.58
C LEU A 10 -15.92 -21.96 -0.84
N VAL A 11 -15.20 -20.96 -0.35
CA VAL A 11 -15.78 -19.78 0.30
C VAL A 11 -16.66 -18.99 -0.67
N ASN A 12 -16.24 -18.83 -1.92
CA ASN A 12 -17.04 -18.17 -2.94
C ASN A 12 -18.33 -18.93 -3.28
N GLN A 13 -18.29 -20.27 -3.28
CA GLN A 13 -19.50 -21.09 -3.43
C GLN A 13 -20.44 -20.92 -2.23
N LEU A 14 -19.89 -20.91 -1.01
CA LEU A 14 -20.68 -20.67 0.20
C LEU A 14 -21.36 -19.30 0.18
N HIS A 15 -20.72 -18.25 -0.32
CA HIS A 15 -21.36 -16.94 -0.49
C HIS A 15 -22.55 -16.95 -1.46
N LYS A 16 -22.50 -17.79 -2.50
CA LYS A 16 -23.61 -17.95 -3.45
C LYS A 16 -24.75 -18.78 -2.87
N SER A 17 -24.42 -19.72 -1.98
CA SER A 17 -25.36 -20.67 -1.37
C SER A 17 -25.20 -20.69 0.16
N PRO A 18 -25.53 -19.60 0.88
CA PRO A 18 -25.19 -19.43 2.30
C PRO A 18 -25.94 -20.37 3.24
N ASN A 19 -26.95 -21.08 2.75
CA ASN A 19 -27.73 -22.04 3.53
C ASN A 19 -27.35 -23.49 3.23
N ASP A 20 -26.38 -23.74 2.35
CA ASP A 20 -25.91 -25.09 2.04
C ASP A 20 -25.09 -25.65 3.22
N PRO A 21 -25.57 -26.71 3.90
CA PRO A 21 -24.88 -27.28 5.05
C PRO A 21 -23.60 -28.03 4.65
N VAL A 22 -23.51 -28.58 3.44
CA VAL A 22 -22.33 -29.31 2.95
C VAL A 22 -21.19 -28.34 2.72
N LEU A 23 -21.47 -27.19 2.08
CA LEU A 23 -20.45 -26.15 1.87
C LEU A 23 -19.96 -25.56 3.19
N LYS A 24 -20.85 -25.33 4.17
CA LYS A 24 -20.46 -24.87 5.51
C LYS A 24 -19.50 -25.86 6.17
N GLN A 25 -19.86 -27.15 6.15
CA GLN A 25 -19.05 -28.19 6.76
C GLN A 25 -17.67 -28.28 6.11
N ALA A 26 -17.60 -28.22 4.78
CA ALA A 26 -16.34 -28.23 4.05
C ALA A 26 -15.45 -27.02 4.40
N VAL A 27 -16.02 -25.81 4.50
CA VAL A 27 -15.25 -24.60 4.87
C VAL A 27 -14.71 -24.74 6.29
N VAL A 28 -15.54 -25.21 7.22
CA VAL A 28 -15.13 -25.43 8.63
C VAL A 28 -14.03 -26.49 8.72
N GLN A 29 -14.09 -27.54 7.92
CA GLN A 29 -13.08 -28.60 7.89
C GLN A 29 -11.72 -28.09 7.38
N ASP A 30 -11.70 -27.24 6.36
CA ASP A 30 -10.46 -26.73 5.77
C ASP A 30 -9.91 -25.48 6.48
N LEU A 31 -10.71 -24.84 7.34
CA LEU A 31 -10.35 -23.60 8.02
C LEU A 31 -9.06 -23.69 8.85
N PRO A 32 -8.82 -24.72 9.71
CA PRO A 32 -7.58 -24.81 10.50
C PRO A 32 -6.33 -24.85 9.62
N LYS A 33 -6.43 -25.51 8.47
CA LYS A 33 -5.34 -25.57 7.50
C LYS A 33 -5.11 -24.22 6.84
N MET A 34 -6.16 -23.53 6.41
CA MET A 34 -6.02 -22.18 5.86
C MET A 34 -5.41 -21.22 6.88
N MET A 35 -5.83 -21.30 8.14
CA MET A 35 -5.24 -20.49 9.22
C MET A 35 -3.75 -20.77 9.41
N ALA A 36 -3.32 -22.03 9.30
CA ALA A 36 -1.90 -22.39 9.36
C ALA A 36 -1.13 -21.80 8.16
N LEU A 37 -1.66 -21.92 6.94
CA LEU A 37 -1.04 -21.37 5.73
C LEU A 37 -0.96 -19.83 5.76
N ALA A 38 -1.98 -19.16 6.29
CA ALA A 38 -2.09 -17.72 6.35
C ALA A 38 -1.07 -17.04 7.29
N ARG A 39 -0.36 -17.80 8.13
CA ARG A 39 0.68 -17.25 9.01
C ARG A 39 1.83 -16.63 8.23
N ASP A 40 2.26 -17.32 7.17
CA ASP A 40 3.46 -16.95 6.41
C ASP A 40 3.15 -16.67 4.92
N ASN A 41 1.92 -16.95 4.46
CA ASN A 41 1.51 -16.73 3.08
C ASN A 41 0.47 -15.58 2.99
N PRO A 42 0.83 -14.43 2.41
CA PRO A 42 -0.06 -13.27 2.32
C PRO A 42 -1.25 -13.51 1.39
N MET A 43 -1.14 -14.40 0.40
CA MET A 43 -2.26 -14.80 -0.45
C MET A 43 -3.25 -15.70 0.31
N ALA A 44 -2.74 -16.59 1.16
CA ALA A 44 -3.60 -17.40 2.02
C ALA A 44 -4.34 -16.54 3.04
N LEU A 45 -3.67 -15.53 3.61
CA LEU A 45 -4.32 -14.54 4.47
C LEU A 45 -5.39 -13.72 3.74
N TYR A 46 -5.12 -13.34 2.48
CA TYR A 46 -6.11 -12.71 1.61
C TYR A 46 -7.35 -13.60 1.40
N HIS A 47 -7.16 -14.88 1.08
CA HIS A 47 -8.27 -15.82 0.92
C HIS A 47 -9.02 -16.09 2.23
N LEU A 48 -8.29 -16.18 3.35
CA LEU A 48 -8.89 -16.31 4.67
C LEU A 48 -9.79 -15.13 5.02
N ALA A 49 -9.42 -13.90 4.62
CA ALA A 49 -10.24 -12.71 4.90
C ALA A 49 -11.67 -12.84 4.35
N HIS A 50 -11.86 -13.53 3.23
CA HIS A 50 -13.17 -13.68 2.59
C HIS A 50 -14.16 -14.55 3.37
N ILE A 51 -13.77 -15.22 4.46
CA ILE A 51 -14.76 -15.85 5.36
C ILE A 51 -15.59 -14.82 6.12
N TYR A 52 -15.07 -13.60 6.26
CA TYR A 52 -15.73 -12.51 6.97
C TYR A 52 -16.57 -11.68 5.99
N SER A 53 -17.65 -11.09 6.50
CA SER A 53 -18.44 -10.12 5.73
C SER A 53 -17.55 -8.96 5.26
N PRO A 54 -17.65 -8.49 4.01
CA PRO A 54 -16.85 -7.37 3.48
C PRO A 54 -17.01 -6.06 4.27
N THR A 55 -18.12 -5.90 5.00
CA THR A 55 -18.38 -4.71 5.83
C THR A 55 -17.77 -4.81 7.23
N SER A 56 -17.37 -6.01 7.66
CA SER A 56 -16.85 -6.26 9.01
C SER A 56 -15.48 -5.61 9.25
N SER A 57 -15.19 -5.29 10.51
CA SER A 57 -13.87 -4.80 10.90
C SER A 57 -12.79 -5.87 10.73
N GLN A 58 -13.13 -7.14 10.99
CA GLN A 58 -12.24 -8.29 10.83
C GLN A 58 -11.79 -8.44 9.37
N TYR A 59 -12.71 -8.32 8.40
CA TYR A 59 -12.37 -8.32 6.98
C TYR A 59 -11.34 -7.24 6.66
N LYS A 60 -11.63 -5.98 7.05
CA LYS A 60 -10.74 -4.84 6.78
C LYS A 60 -9.37 -5.00 7.45
N GLN A 61 -9.33 -5.51 8.67
CA GLN A 61 -8.08 -5.74 9.41
C GLN A 61 -7.24 -6.85 8.74
N THR A 62 -7.86 -7.98 8.42
CA THR A 62 -7.20 -9.12 7.78
C THR A 62 -6.70 -8.74 6.38
N MET A 63 -7.51 -8.03 5.60
CA MET A 63 -7.15 -7.53 4.28
C MET A 63 -5.98 -6.56 4.35
N ARG A 64 -5.97 -5.64 5.33
CA ARG A 64 -4.86 -4.74 5.56
C ARG A 64 -3.59 -5.50 5.93
N GLN A 65 -3.68 -6.53 6.76
CA GLN A 65 -2.53 -7.36 7.12
C GLN A 65 -1.97 -8.07 5.88
N ALA A 66 -2.82 -8.69 5.06
CA ALA A 66 -2.41 -9.32 3.81
C ALA A 66 -1.75 -8.31 2.84
N ALA A 67 -2.30 -7.10 2.73
CA ALA A 67 -1.73 -6.03 1.92
C ALA A 67 -0.35 -5.60 2.43
N ASN A 68 -0.19 -5.42 3.75
CA ASN A 68 1.08 -5.03 4.36
C ASN A 68 2.16 -6.11 4.22
N LEU A 69 1.76 -7.39 4.12
CA LEU A 69 2.65 -8.52 3.85
C LEU A 69 2.98 -8.71 2.35
N GLY A 70 2.48 -7.84 1.47
CA GLY A 70 2.83 -7.85 0.04
C GLY A 70 1.81 -8.49 -0.90
N CYS A 71 0.60 -8.86 -0.44
CA CYS A 71 -0.44 -9.37 -1.34
C CYS A 71 -1.00 -8.24 -2.22
N THR A 72 -0.71 -8.25 -3.52
CA THR A 72 -1.21 -7.27 -4.50
C THR A 72 -2.73 -7.26 -4.61
N ASN A 73 -3.37 -8.43 -4.55
CA ASN A 73 -4.84 -8.55 -4.52
C ASN A 73 -5.43 -7.81 -3.31
N ALA A 74 -4.85 -8.01 -2.12
CA ALA A 74 -5.30 -7.33 -0.91
C ALA A 74 -5.05 -5.82 -0.98
N MET A 75 -3.89 -5.39 -1.53
CA MET A 75 -3.61 -3.97 -1.75
C MET A 75 -4.67 -3.31 -2.64
N LEU A 76 -5.08 -3.97 -3.73
CA LEU A 76 -6.10 -3.44 -4.64
C LEU A 76 -7.45 -3.27 -3.93
N VAL A 77 -7.87 -4.26 -3.15
CA VAL A 77 -9.09 -4.18 -2.33
C VAL A 77 -8.99 -3.05 -1.30
N MET A 78 -7.83 -2.90 -0.65
CA MET A 78 -7.63 -1.79 0.29
C MET A 78 -7.68 -0.43 -0.41
N CYS A 79 -7.16 -0.31 -1.64
CA CYS A 79 -7.30 0.91 -2.43
C CYS A 79 -8.77 1.21 -2.74
N GLN A 80 -9.59 0.20 -3.05
CA GLN A 80 -11.04 0.37 -3.27
C GLN A 80 -11.77 0.84 -2.01
N ILE A 81 -11.42 0.27 -0.85
CA ILE A 81 -12.05 0.63 0.43
C ILE A 81 -11.65 2.04 0.86
N LEU A 82 -10.36 2.36 0.80
CA LEU A 82 -9.80 3.61 1.29
C LEU A 82 -9.98 4.76 0.28
N GLY A 83 -9.99 4.47 -1.01
CA GLY A 83 -10.18 5.47 -2.08
C GLY A 83 -11.59 6.09 -2.10
N LYS A 84 -12.57 5.44 -1.47
CA LYS A 84 -13.93 5.97 -1.23
C LYS A 84 -14.02 6.86 0.01
N SER A 85 -12.98 6.87 0.86
CA SER A 85 -12.94 7.66 2.08
C SER A 85 -12.67 9.14 1.77
N THR A 86 -13.22 10.05 2.56
CA THR A 86 -12.88 11.48 2.53
C THR A 86 -11.72 11.82 3.47
N ASP A 87 -11.28 10.85 4.30
CA ASP A 87 -10.16 11.05 5.21
C ASP A 87 -8.82 11.13 4.45
N PRO A 88 -8.04 12.21 4.61
CA PRO A 88 -6.73 12.33 3.98
C PRO A 88 -5.75 11.21 4.37
N GLY A 89 -5.87 10.68 5.59
CA GLY A 89 -5.03 9.58 6.08
C GLY A 89 -5.29 8.28 5.31
N ASP A 90 -6.54 7.95 5.06
CA ASP A 90 -6.96 6.81 4.25
C ASP A 90 -6.52 6.96 2.79
N LEU A 91 -6.72 8.14 2.19
CA LEU A 91 -6.27 8.42 0.81
C LEU A 91 -4.75 8.29 0.67
N LYS A 92 -3.98 8.73 1.68
CA LYS A 92 -2.52 8.58 1.71
C LYS A 92 -2.12 7.09 1.76
N LYS A 93 -2.80 6.28 2.56
CA LYS A 93 -2.57 4.82 2.61
C LYS A 93 -2.93 4.13 1.29
N ALA A 94 -4.05 4.51 0.67
CA ALA A 94 -4.44 4.01 -0.64
C ALA A 94 -3.38 4.33 -1.71
N ALA A 95 -2.91 5.58 -1.76
CA ALA A 95 -1.86 5.99 -2.68
C ALA A 95 -0.53 5.24 -2.45
N HIS A 96 -0.21 4.94 -1.19
CA HIS A 96 0.95 4.09 -0.86
C HIS A 96 0.79 2.67 -1.44
N TYR A 97 -0.38 2.04 -1.26
CA TYR A 97 -0.65 0.72 -1.83
C TYR A 97 -0.62 0.70 -3.36
N VAL A 98 -1.16 1.72 -4.04
CA VAL A 98 -1.04 1.84 -5.50
C VAL A 98 0.42 1.90 -5.93
N THR A 99 1.26 2.64 -5.19
CA THR A 99 2.70 2.70 -5.46
C THR A 99 3.36 1.33 -5.32
N MET A 100 2.99 0.58 -4.29
CA MET A 100 3.48 -0.80 -4.08
C MET A 100 3.03 -1.75 -5.19
N ILE A 101 1.77 -1.67 -5.62
CA ILE A 101 1.24 -2.42 -6.77
C ILE A 101 2.05 -2.10 -8.04
N ASN A 102 2.32 -0.83 -8.32
CA ASN A 102 3.08 -0.41 -9.50
C ASN A 102 4.52 -0.95 -9.52
N LYS A 103 5.12 -1.14 -8.33
CA LYS A 103 6.44 -1.75 -8.15
C LYS A 103 6.45 -3.27 -8.19
N SER A 104 5.29 -3.92 -8.09
CA SER A 104 5.17 -5.39 -8.14
C SER A 104 5.42 -5.94 -9.56
N ASN A 105 5.44 -7.26 -9.73
CA ASN A 105 5.49 -7.90 -11.06
C ASN A 105 4.09 -8.32 -11.58
N ASP A 106 3.03 -7.91 -10.90
CA ASP A 106 1.64 -8.30 -11.21
C ASP A 106 1.02 -7.34 -12.23
N SER A 107 1.17 -7.64 -13.52
CA SER A 107 0.68 -6.78 -14.60
C SER A 107 -0.84 -6.58 -14.57
N TYR A 108 -1.58 -7.64 -14.23
CA TYR A 108 -3.04 -7.57 -14.15
C TYR A 108 -3.49 -6.60 -13.04
N ILE A 109 -2.94 -6.74 -11.83
CA ILE A 109 -3.32 -5.87 -10.72
C ILE A 109 -2.85 -4.43 -10.93
N LYS A 110 -1.74 -4.20 -11.64
CA LYS A 110 -1.33 -2.85 -12.07
C LYS A 110 -2.39 -2.17 -12.93
N GLU A 111 -2.91 -2.87 -13.94
CA GLU A 111 -3.95 -2.29 -14.80
C GLU A 111 -5.23 -2.01 -14.01
N GLN A 112 -5.64 -2.92 -13.12
CA GLN A 112 -6.78 -2.68 -12.24
C GLN A 112 -6.57 -1.47 -11.32
N ALA A 113 -5.36 -1.29 -10.78
CA ALA A 113 -5.04 -0.14 -9.95
C ALA A 113 -5.08 1.18 -10.75
N LYS A 114 -4.65 1.19 -12.01
CA LYS A 114 -4.77 2.37 -12.88
C LYS A 114 -6.22 2.76 -13.13
N LEU A 115 -7.06 1.78 -13.44
CA LEU A 115 -8.51 1.99 -13.59
C LEU A 115 -9.10 2.60 -12.31
N LEU A 116 -8.74 2.03 -11.16
CA LEU A 116 -9.18 2.53 -9.86
C LEU A 116 -8.79 4.00 -9.63
N VAL A 117 -7.55 4.38 -9.94
CA VAL A 117 -7.09 5.77 -9.80
C VAL A 117 -7.88 6.72 -10.70
N SER A 118 -8.30 6.27 -11.89
CA SER A 118 -9.16 7.06 -12.78
C SER A 118 -10.58 7.24 -12.24
N GLU A 119 -11.09 6.27 -11.48
CA GLU A 119 -12.43 6.32 -10.87
C GLU A 119 -12.50 7.22 -9.62
N TYR A 120 -11.39 7.38 -8.88
CA TYR A 120 -11.35 8.18 -7.65
C TYR A 120 -10.40 9.39 -7.79
N PRO A 121 -10.90 10.57 -8.21
CA PRO A 121 -10.06 11.77 -8.41
C PRO A 121 -9.29 12.21 -7.16
N GLN A 122 -9.83 11.97 -5.97
CA GLN A 122 -9.15 12.30 -4.71
C GLN A 122 -7.92 11.41 -4.47
N LEU A 123 -8.01 10.13 -4.86
CA LEU A 123 -6.87 9.22 -4.83
C LEU A 123 -5.79 9.63 -5.84
N ALA A 124 -6.19 10.04 -7.05
CA ALA A 124 -5.27 10.54 -8.06
C ALA A 124 -4.49 11.78 -7.56
N ARG A 125 -5.16 12.72 -6.88
CA ARG A 125 -4.50 13.87 -6.25
C ARG A 125 -3.52 13.46 -5.16
N ALA A 126 -3.92 12.56 -4.27
CA ALA A 126 -3.05 12.05 -3.20
C ALA A 126 -1.79 11.35 -3.76
N LEU A 127 -1.91 10.64 -4.88
CA LEU A 127 -0.77 10.04 -5.59
C LEU A 127 0.19 11.09 -6.16
N GLN A 128 -0.34 12.14 -6.78
CA GLN A 128 0.48 13.24 -7.29
C GLN A 128 1.21 13.97 -6.17
N GLU A 129 0.55 14.17 -5.03
CA GLU A 129 1.15 14.81 -3.85
C GLU A 129 2.28 13.96 -3.25
N GLN A 130 2.15 12.63 -3.22
CA GLN A 130 3.24 11.75 -2.79
C GLN A 130 4.41 11.69 -3.76
N ALA A 131 4.15 11.86 -5.07
CA ALA A 131 5.18 11.86 -6.10
C ALA A 131 6.00 13.15 -6.12
N LYS A 132 5.50 14.24 -5.52
CA LYS A 132 6.29 15.47 -5.38
C LYS A 132 7.46 15.18 -4.42
N PRO A 133 8.71 15.34 -4.85
CA PRO A 133 9.83 15.31 -3.91
C PRO A 133 9.56 16.37 -2.84
N ASN A 134 9.73 16.03 -1.57
CA ASN A 134 9.66 16.97 -0.45
C ASN A 134 10.74 18.05 -0.63
N LEU A 135 10.46 19.07 -1.42
CA LEU A 135 11.28 20.28 -1.58
C LEU A 135 11.08 21.27 -0.42
N SER A 136 10.61 20.80 0.74
CA SER A 136 10.24 21.64 1.87
C SER A 136 10.73 21.05 3.18
N TYR A 137 12.03 21.27 3.49
CA TYR A 137 12.47 21.67 4.83
C TYR A 137 13.95 22.13 4.87
N THR A 138 14.39 23.05 4.01
CA THR A 138 15.68 23.73 4.23
C THR A 138 15.70 25.23 3.90
N LEU A 139 14.58 25.84 3.48
CA LEU A 139 14.61 27.21 2.95
C LEU A 139 13.98 28.31 3.83
N THR A 140 13.48 28.01 5.03
CA THR A 140 12.79 29.03 5.86
C THR A 140 13.33 29.23 7.28
N HIS A 141 14.46 28.63 7.65
CA HIS A 141 15.11 28.91 8.95
C HIS A 141 16.54 29.45 8.81
N ARG A 142 16.72 30.49 7.99
CA ARG A 142 17.97 31.26 7.96
C ARG A 142 17.73 32.73 8.33
N PHE A 143 17.16 32.96 9.50
CA PHE A 143 16.95 34.31 10.06
C PHE A 143 18.08 34.77 11.01
N PHE A 144 18.97 33.87 11.43
CA PHE A 144 20.05 34.18 12.39
C PHE A 144 21.39 33.51 12.05
N THR A 145 21.86 33.63 10.80
CA THR A 145 23.31 33.46 10.54
C THR A 145 23.98 34.82 10.68
N PRO A 146 24.94 35.01 11.61
CA PRO A 146 25.78 36.20 11.59
C PRO A 146 26.52 36.23 10.25
N GLN A 147 26.39 37.31 9.49
CA GLN A 147 27.34 37.63 8.43
C GLN A 147 28.69 37.90 9.12
N GLN A 148 29.67 37.02 8.89
CA GLN A 148 31.04 37.30 9.28
C GLN A 148 31.61 38.23 8.21
N GLU A 149 31.50 39.54 8.44
CA GLU A 149 32.21 40.55 7.66
C GLU A 149 33.52 40.94 8.36
N LYS A 150 34.59 40.86 7.53
CA LYS A 150 35.92 41.49 7.62
C LYS A 150 36.97 40.90 8.55
N GLU A 151 38.04 40.40 7.91
CA GLU A 151 39.36 41.00 8.11
C GLU A 151 40.20 40.87 6.83
N GLU A 152 40.36 41.98 6.10
CA GLU A 152 41.47 42.16 5.16
C GLU A 152 42.77 42.20 5.97
N SER A 153 43.63 41.21 5.79
CA SER A 153 45.05 41.36 6.10
C SER A 153 45.88 41.19 4.83
N LEU A 154 46.42 42.33 4.44
CA LEU A 154 47.42 42.60 3.43
C LEU A 154 48.63 41.64 3.59
N ILE A 155 48.88 40.76 2.60
CA ILE A 155 50.24 40.35 2.28
C ILE A 155 50.43 40.47 0.77
N MET A 156 51.20 41.50 0.43
CA MET A 156 51.75 41.77 -0.89
C MET A 156 52.98 40.86 -1.12
N GLN A 157 53.29 40.65 -2.40
CA GLN A 157 54.53 40.10 -3.00
C GLN A 157 54.51 38.59 -3.29
N THR A 158 54.85 38.10 -4.49
CA THR A 158 55.30 38.72 -5.76
C THR A 158 55.15 37.67 -6.87
N ALA A 159 54.92 38.16 -8.09
CA ALA A 159 54.86 37.39 -9.32
C ALA A 159 56.18 36.68 -9.67
N ALA A 160 56.07 35.54 -10.35
CA ALA A 160 56.83 35.26 -11.57
C ALA A 160 56.15 34.12 -12.36
N CYS A 161 55.59 34.46 -13.51
CA CYS A 161 55.36 33.55 -14.63
C CYS A 161 56.46 33.74 -15.66
N LYS A 162 56.69 32.67 -16.44
CA LYS A 162 57.45 32.53 -17.70
C LYS A 162 58.94 32.19 -17.53
N ALA A 163 59.56 31.38 -18.38
CA ALA A 163 59.20 30.90 -19.72
C ALA A 163 59.64 29.45 -19.94
#